data_AF-A0A147KK80-F1
#
_entry.id   AF-A0A147KK80-F1
#
_cell.length_a   1.000
_cell.length_b   1.000
_cell.length_c   1.000
_cell.angle_alpha   90.00
_cell.angle_beta   90.00
_cell.angle_gamma   90.00
#
_symmetry.space_group_name_H-M   'P 1'
#
loop_
_entity.id
_entity.type
_entity.pdbx_description
1 polymer ?
#
loop_
_entity_poly.entity_id
_entity_poly.type
_entity_poly.pdbx_seq_one_letter_code
_entity_poly.pdbx_strand_id
1 'polypeptide(L)'
;MRRRMTDLSDLAALPEADLLVLSADSTGITELVNAHCVTTETAWLNVCYVNDIAVWGPLIVPGKTGCWSCRPLTAQAPSGNAELDALISRINRRYQAPSHGPTNMLSSALASLDALKYLGDFGFVQSLGRRVGVWTHELRLDEQPSIPDPDCPTCGPLQP
;
A
#
# COMPACT_ATOMS: atom_id res chain seq x y z
N MET A 1 20.11 15.63 2.51
CA MET A 1 20.34 14.79 1.31
C MET A 1 19.09 13.95 1.10
N ARG A 2 18.34 14.12 0.00
CA ARG A 2 17.15 13.31 -0.29
C ARG A 2 17.60 11.97 -0.90
N ARG A 3 17.71 10.92 -0.10
CA ARG A 3 17.95 9.54 -0.59
C ARG A 3 16.65 9.04 -1.23
N ARG A 4 16.73 8.52 -2.45
CA ARG A 4 15.60 7.81 -3.08
C ARG A 4 15.62 6.36 -2.59
N MET A 5 14.44 5.77 -2.47
CA MET A 5 14.28 4.36 -2.14
C MET A 5 14.00 3.62 -3.44
N THR A 6 15.00 2.92 -3.95
CA THR A 6 14.95 2.29 -5.28
C THR A 6 15.11 0.77 -5.23
N ASP A 7 15.68 0.23 -4.15
CA ASP A 7 15.84 -1.20 -3.95
C ASP A 7 15.78 -1.61 -2.47
N LEU A 8 15.87 -2.92 -2.20
CA LEU A 8 15.75 -3.48 -0.86
C LEU A 8 16.87 -3.02 0.08
N SER A 9 18.04 -2.65 -0.44
CA SER A 9 19.16 -2.16 0.38
C SER A 9 18.91 -0.76 0.93
N ASP A 10 18.10 0.05 0.22
CA ASP A 10 17.64 1.34 0.73
C ASP A 10 16.67 1.17 1.91
N LEU A 11 15.80 0.15 1.85
CA LEU A 11 14.87 -0.19 2.93
C LEU A 11 15.59 -0.79 4.14
N ALA A 12 16.57 -1.66 3.90
CA ALA A 12 17.38 -2.27 4.97
C ALA A 12 18.20 -1.24 5.78
N ALA A 13 18.39 -0.03 5.25
CA ALA A 13 19.04 1.06 5.96
C ALA A 13 18.10 1.90 6.83
N LEU A 14 16.78 1.63 6.81
CA LEU A 14 15.84 2.26 7.71
C LEU A 14 16.06 1.76 9.15
N PRO A 15 15.79 2.60 10.16
CA PRO A 15 15.78 2.14 11.54
C PRO A 15 14.68 1.11 11.76
N GLU A 16 14.89 0.22 12.74
CA GLU A 16 13.83 -0.66 13.23
C GLU A 16 12.63 0.16 13.72
N ALA A 17 11.42 -0.34 13.43
CA ALA A 17 10.17 0.28 13.83
C ALA A 17 9.08 -0.78 13.97
N ASP A 18 8.12 -0.54 14.86
CA ASP A 18 6.95 -1.41 15.04
C ASP A 18 5.96 -1.33 13.86
N LEU A 19 5.97 -0.21 13.13
CA LEU A 19 5.09 0.04 12.00
C LEU A 19 5.77 0.94 10.97
N LEU A 20 5.79 0.49 9.71
CA LEU A 20 6.19 1.33 8.57
C LEU A 20 4.96 1.93 7.88
N VAL A 21 4.93 3.26 7.73
CA VAL A 21 3.86 3.94 6.97
C VAL A 21 4.37 4.32 5.58
N LEU A 22 3.85 3.67 4.55
CA LEU A 22 4.17 3.96 3.15
C LEU A 22 3.22 5.02 2.59
N SER A 23 3.75 6.24 2.44
CA SER A 23 3.08 7.40 1.83
C SER A 23 3.78 7.92 0.56
N ALA A 24 4.59 7.06 -0.07
CA ALA A 24 5.27 7.35 -1.33
C ALA A 24 4.59 6.61 -2.50
N ASP A 25 4.66 7.19 -3.69
CA ASP A 25 3.93 6.76 -4.89
C ASP A 25 4.84 6.49 -6.11
N SER A 26 6.16 6.40 -5.88
CA SER A 26 7.09 6.00 -6.94
C SER A 26 6.77 4.60 -7.46
N THR A 27 6.87 4.38 -8.76
CA THR A 27 6.56 3.08 -9.38
C THR A 27 7.32 1.95 -8.71
N GLY A 28 6.60 0.89 -8.30
CA GLY A 28 7.18 -0.31 -7.67
C GLY A 28 7.49 -0.19 -6.17
N ILE A 29 7.32 0.99 -5.54
CA ILE A 29 7.68 1.18 -4.13
C ILE A 29 6.82 0.31 -3.19
N THR A 30 5.57 0.07 -3.54
CA THR A 30 4.64 -0.72 -2.72
C THR A 30 5.03 -2.19 -2.69
N GLU A 31 5.38 -2.76 -3.85
CA GLU A 31 5.89 -4.14 -3.96
C GLU A 31 7.21 -4.29 -3.20
N LEU A 32 8.08 -3.29 -3.31
CA LEU A 32 9.38 -3.27 -2.64
C LEU A 32 9.24 -3.23 -1.12
N VAL A 33 8.39 -2.33 -0.60
CA VAL A 33 8.08 -2.25 0.83
C VAL A 33 7.41 -3.53 1.32
N ASN A 34 6.45 -4.07 0.57
CA ASN A 34 5.80 -5.33 0.92
C ASN A 34 6.82 -6.47 1.08
N ALA A 35 7.71 -6.64 0.11
CA ALA A 35 8.74 -7.68 0.15
C ALA A 35 9.67 -7.51 1.36
N HIS A 36 10.10 -6.28 1.63
CA HIS A 36 10.93 -5.97 2.80
C HIS A 36 10.21 -6.28 4.11
N CYS A 37 9.03 -5.70 4.33
CA CYS A 37 8.26 -5.84 5.56
C CYS A 37 7.81 -7.28 5.82
N VAL A 38 7.48 -8.06 4.79
CA VAL A 38 7.21 -9.49 4.95
C VAL A 38 8.47 -10.24 5.40
N THR A 39 9.63 -9.93 4.80
CA THR A 39 10.91 -10.58 5.14
C THR A 39 11.38 -10.25 6.56
N THR A 40 11.17 -9.00 7.00
CA THR A 40 11.57 -8.53 8.33
C THR A 40 10.46 -8.67 9.37
N GLU A 41 9.35 -9.31 9.01
CA GLU A 41 8.16 -9.47 9.85
C GLU A 41 7.64 -8.14 10.45
N THR A 42 7.87 -7.03 9.75
CA THR A 42 7.48 -5.69 10.16
C THR A 42 6.07 -5.38 9.66
N ALA A 43 5.18 -4.92 10.53
CA ALA A 43 3.88 -4.44 10.09
C ALA A 43 4.00 -3.16 9.27
N TRP A 44 3.14 -2.99 8.27
CA TRP A 44 3.16 -1.78 7.46
C TRP A 44 1.77 -1.36 6.98
N LEU A 45 1.62 -0.06 6.75
CA LEU A 45 0.37 0.58 6.34
C LEU A 45 0.61 1.41 5.08
N ASN A 46 -0.14 1.13 4.01
CA ASN A 46 -0.18 2.02 2.85
C ASN A 46 -1.15 3.19 3.08
N VAL A 47 -0.79 4.38 2.61
CA VAL A 47 -1.69 5.53 2.53
C VAL A 47 -1.42 6.30 1.24
N CYS A 48 -2.47 6.62 0.51
CA CYS A 48 -2.36 7.34 -0.76
C CYS A 48 -3.70 7.98 -1.14
N TYR A 49 -3.78 8.44 -2.37
CA TYR A 49 -5.02 8.84 -3.02
C TYR A 49 -5.02 8.35 -4.47
N VAL A 50 -6.20 8.08 -5.01
CA VAL A 50 -6.38 7.77 -6.43
C VAL A 50 -7.28 8.85 -7.01
N ASN A 51 -6.66 9.87 -7.61
CA ASN A 51 -7.32 11.13 -7.97
C ASN A 51 -8.07 11.72 -6.75
N ASP A 52 -9.40 11.71 -6.77
CA ASP A 52 -10.32 12.25 -5.77
C ASP A 52 -10.75 11.22 -4.71
N ILE A 53 -10.18 10.01 -4.71
CA ILE A 53 -10.47 8.97 -3.72
C ILE A 53 -9.39 8.99 -2.64
N ALA A 54 -9.78 9.20 -1.38
CA ALA A 54 -8.89 9.07 -0.24
C ALA A 54 -8.69 7.59 0.09
N VAL A 55 -7.45 7.11 0.17
CA VAL A 55 -7.15 5.69 0.37
C VAL A 55 -6.20 5.49 1.54
N TRP A 56 -6.54 4.55 2.42
CA TRP A 56 -5.61 3.99 3.39
C TRP A 56 -5.78 2.49 3.48
N GLY A 57 -4.72 1.82 3.92
CA GLY A 57 -4.67 0.38 3.95
C GLY A 57 -4.15 -0.25 2.66
N PRO A 58 -3.88 -1.57 2.69
CA PRO A 58 -4.05 -2.41 3.87
C PRO A 58 -3.01 -2.11 4.95
N LEU A 59 -3.43 -2.19 6.21
CA LEU A 59 -2.52 -2.46 7.31
C LEU A 59 -2.22 -3.95 7.26
N ILE A 60 -0.99 -4.26 6.86
CA ILE A 60 -0.48 -5.62 6.70
C ILE A 60 0.32 -5.98 7.94
N VAL A 61 -0.06 -7.08 8.57
CA VAL A 61 0.67 -7.74 9.64
C VAL A 61 1.15 -9.08 9.11
N PRO A 62 2.46 -9.26 8.84
CA PRO A 62 3.03 -10.54 8.39
C PRO A 62 2.59 -11.71 9.28
N GLY A 63 2.26 -12.85 8.68
CA GLY A 63 1.73 -14.03 9.37
C GLY A 63 0.27 -13.92 9.89
N LYS A 64 -0.36 -12.74 9.81
CA LYS A 64 -1.76 -12.54 10.28
C LYS A 64 -2.72 -12.09 9.19
N THR A 65 -2.29 -11.22 8.28
CA THR A 65 -3.11 -10.71 7.16
C THR A 65 -2.51 -11.13 5.82
N GLY A 66 -3.28 -11.08 4.74
CA GLY A 66 -2.70 -11.20 3.39
C GLY A 66 -1.77 -10.04 3.10
N CYS A 67 -0.62 -10.31 2.48
CA CYS A 67 0.29 -9.27 2.02
C CYS A 67 -0.18 -8.65 0.69
N TRP A 68 0.48 -7.58 0.24
CA TRP A 68 0.15 -6.90 -1.02
C TRP A 68 0.21 -7.82 -2.25
N SER A 69 1.04 -8.86 -2.19
CA SER A 69 1.23 -9.83 -3.27
C SER A 69 0.28 -11.04 -3.20
N CYS A 70 -0.58 -11.16 -2.19
CA CYS A 70 -1.54 -12.27 -2.12
C CYS A 70 -2.60 -12.17 -3.22
N ARG A 71 -3.07 -10.95 -3.52
CA ARG A 71 -4.06 -10.70 -4.58
C ARG A 71 -3.85 -9.31 -5.19
N PRO A 72 -4.23 -9.10 -6.46
CA PRO A 72 -4.18 -7.77 -7.06
C PRO A 72 -5.10 -6.78 -6.32
N LEU A 73 -4.52 -5.87 -5.53
CA LEU A 73 -5.24 -4.75 -4.90
C LEU A 73 -5.29 -3.52 -5.81
N THR A 74 -4.45 -3.48 -6.83
CA THR A 74 -4.41 -2.42 -7.84
C THR A 74 -4.45 -3.04 -9.23
N ALA A 75 -4.89 -2.25 -10.21
CA ALA A 75 -4.92 -2.69 -11.60
C ALA A 75 -3.49 -2.94 -12.10
N GLN A 76 -3.28 -4.08 -12.74
CA GLN A 76 -2.04 -4.36 -13.46
C GLN A 76 -2.20 -3.92 -14.92
N ALA A 77 -1.15 -3.35 -15.49
CA ALA A 77 -1.15 -3.06 -16.91
C ALA A 77 -1.27 -4.38 -17.69
N PRO A 78 -2.08 -4.44 -18.77
CA PRO A 78 -2.02 -5.56 -19.68
C PRO A 78 -0.59 -5.70 -20.20
N SER A 79 -0.15 -6.94 -20.39
CA SER A 79 1.18 -7.28 -20.91
C SER A 79 1.05 -8.25 -22.09
N GLY A 80 2.10 -8.32 -22.91
CA GLY A 80 2.17 -9.26 -24.04
C GLY A 80 1.99 -8.63 -25.42
N ASN A 81 1.93 -7.29 -25.51
CA ASN A 81 2.02 -6.57 -26.78
C ASN A 81 2.97 -5.37 -26.61
N ALA A 82 4.16 -5.47 -27.20
CA ALA A 82 5.22 -4.48 -27.03
C ALA A 82 4.83 -3.06 -27.47
N GLU A 83 3.99 -2.92 -28.49
CA GLU A 83 3.52 -1.61 -28.94
C GLU A 83 2.56 -1.01 -27.90
N LEU A 84 1.59 -1.79 -27.42
CA LEU A 84 0.66 -1.37 -26.38
C LEU A 84 1.41 -1.02 -25.09
N ASP A 85 2.38 -1.83 -24.69
CA ASP A 85 3.20 -1.63 -23.48
C ASP A 85 3.99 -0.31 -23.55
N ALA A 86 4.53 0.01 -24.73
CA ALA A 86 5.22 1.27 -24.98
C ALA A 86 4.28 2.48 -24.90
N LEU A 87 3.04 2.34 -25.41
CA LEU A 87 2.01 3.38 -25.34
C LEU A 87 1.58 3.65 -23.89
N ILE A 88 1.27 2.59 -23.13
CA ILE A 88 0.90 2.68 -21.70
C ILE A 88 2.02 3.34 -20.92
N SER A 89 3.25 2.89 -21.09
CA SER A 89 4.43 3.45 -20.42
C SER A 89 4.60 4.94 -20.72
N ARG A 90 4.37 5.36 -21.96
CA ARG A 90 4.47 6.78 -22.36
C ARG A 90 3.39 7.65 -21.72
N ILE A 91 2.17 7.14 -21.57
CA ILE A 91 1.06 7.85 -20.92
C ILE A 91 1.34 7.97 -19.41
N ASN A 92 1.62 6.85 -18.75
CA ASN A 92 1.81 6.80 -17.29
C ASN A 92 3.00 7.64 -16.82
N ARG A 93 4.10 7.71 -17.60
CA ARG A 93 5.26 8.56 -17.28
C ARG A 93 4.97 10.06 -17.25
N ARG A 94 3.88 10.51 -17.89
CA ARG A 94 3.47 11.92 -17.91
C ARG A 94 2.31 12.21 -16.97
N TYR A 95 1.72 11.17 -16.38
CA TYR A 95 0.60 11.33 -15.49
C TYR A 95 1.06 12.00 -14.19
N GLN A 96 0.28 12.97 -13.75
CA GLN A 96 0.38 13.58 -12.44
C GLN A 96 -1.01 13.54 -11.84
N ALA A 97 -1.14 12.90 -10.68
CA ALA A 97 -2.41 12.83 -10.00
C ALA A 97 -2.88 14.26 -9.62
N PRO A 98 -4.15 14.61 -9.86
CA PRO A 98 -4.72 15.89 -9.44
C PRO A 98 -4.91 15.90 -7.92
N SER A 99 -3.82 16.10 -7.18
CA SER A 99 -3.80 16.08 -5.72
C SER A 99 -4.64 17.22 -5.15
N HIS A 100 -5.50 16.92 -4.19
CA HIS A 100 -6.31 17.90 -3.48
C HIS A 100 -6.13 17.76 -1.96
N GLY A 101 -5.94 18.88 -1.27
CA GLY A 101 -5.61 18.93 0.16
C GLY A 101 -6.61 18.14 1.04
N PRO A 102 -7.92 18.38 0.94
CA PRO A 102 -8.95 17.62 1.65
C PRO A 102 -8.88 16.09 1.47
N THR A 103 -8.69 15.58 0.26
CA THR A 103 -8.55 14.14 0.00
C THR A 103 -7.32 13.58 0.69
N ASN A 104 -6.20 14.29 0.62
CA ASN A 104 -4.97 13.92 1.30
C ASN A 104 -5.12 13.94 2.83
N MET A 105 -5.73 15.00 3.38
CA MET A 105 -6.02 15.13 4.81
C MET A 105 -6.92 14.00 5.31
N LEU A 106 -7.96 13.62 4.55
CA LEU A 106 -8.84 12.52 4.93
C LEU A 106 -8.08 11.19 4.99
N SER A 107 -7.34 10.83 3.93
CA SER A 107 -6.55 9.59 3.90
C SER A 107 -5.50 9.53 5.01
N SER A 108 -4.76 10.61 5.23
CA SER A 108 -3.72 10.70 6.26
C SER A 108 -4.28 10.67 7.68
N ALA A 109 -5.42 11.33 7.95
CA ALA A 109 -6.07 11.30 9.25
C ALA A 109 -6.57 9.90 9.61
N LEU A 110 -7.20 9.20 8.66
CA LEU A 110 -7.69 7.84 8.87
C LEU A 110 -6.55 6.82 9.00
N ALA A 111 -5.50 6.95 8.17
CA ALA A 111 -4.28 6.14 8.30
C ALA A 111 -3.59 6.35 9.65
N SER A 112 -3.47 7.61 10.11
CA SER A 112 -2.85 7.93 11.40
C SER A 112 -3.66 7.36 12.57
N LEU A 113 -5.00 7.40 12.48
CA LEU A 113 -5.87 6.80 13.49
C LEU A 113 -5.71 5.29 13.54
N ASP A 114 -5.63 4.61 12.39
CA ASP A 114 -5.40 3.17 12.33
C ASP A 114 -4.00 2.79 12.84
N ALA A 115 -2.97 3.60 12.56
CA ALA A 115 -1.62 3.43 13.12
C ALA A 115 -1.63 3.55 14.65
N LEU A 116 -2.30 4.57 15.21
CA LEU A 116 -2.42 4.75 16.66
C LEU A 116 -3.15 3.58 17.33
N LYS A 117 -4.26 3.14 16.74
CA LYS A 117 -5.04 1.99 17.24
C LYS A 117 -4.22 0.69 17.20
N TYR A 118 -3.44 0.49 16.15
CA TYR A 118 -2.56 -0.66 16.00
C TYR A 118 -1.44 -0.65 17.05
N LEU A 119 -0.70 0.46 17.15
CA LEU A 119 0.42 0.60 18.08
C LEU A 119 0.00 0.65 19.54
N GLY A 120 -1.17 1.22 19.83
CA GLY A 120 -1.70 1.34 21.18
C GLY A 120 -2.59 0.17 21.61
N ASP A 121 -2.79 -0.83 20.74
CA ASP A 121 -3.68 -1.98 20.98
C ASP A 121 -5.06 -1.59 21.50
N PHE A 122 -5.70 -0.61 20.84
CA PHE A 122 -7.02 -0.12 21.26
C PHE A 122 -7.97 0.08 20.08
N GLY A 123 -9.25 -0.10 20.35
CA GLY A 123 -10.31 0.09 19.36
C GLY A 123 -10.19 -0.87 18.17
N PHE A 124 -10.84 -0.51 17.07
CA PHE A 124 -10.87 -1.32 15.85
C PHE A 124 -10.10 -0.63 14.72
N VAL A 125 -9.07 -1.31 14.21
CA VAL A 125 -8.24 -0.88 13.08
C VAL A 125 -8.99 -1.16 11.78
N GLN A 126 -9.46 -0.11 11.10
CA GLN A 126 -10.36 -0.23 9.94
C GLN A 126 -9.68 -0.91 8.75
N SER A 127 -8.42 -0.58 8.51
CA SER A 127 -7.63 -1.08 7.38
C SER A 127 -6.91 -2.39 7.65
N LEU A 128 -7.13 -3.05 8.80
CA LEU A 128 -6.49 -4.33 9.09
C LEU A 128 -6.88 -5.38 8.03
N GLY A 129 -5.89 -5.81 7.25
CA GLY A 129 -6.08 -6.77 6.16
C GLY A 129 -7.01 -6.29 5.05
N ARG A 130 -7.19 -4.97 4.85
CA ARG A 130 -8.02 -4.43 3.76
C ARG A 130 -7.62 -3.02 3.34
N ARG A 131 -7.70 -2.73 2.05
CA ARG A 131 -7.56 -1.38 1.50
C ARG A 131 -8.93 -0.70 1.48
N VAL A 132 -9.01 0.50 2.02
CA VAL A 132 -10.26 1.27 2.14
C VAL A 132 -10.16 2.52 1.29
N GLY A 133 -11.20 2.79 0.51
CA GLY A 133 -11.35 4.00 -0.31
C GLY A 133 -12.58 4.79 0.09
N VAL A 134 -12.42 6.09 0.34
CA VAL A 134 -13.54 7.03 0.52
C VAL A 134 -13.58 7.94 -0.70
N TRP A 135 -14.69 7.90 -1.42
CA TRP A 135 -14.95 8.81 -2.53
C TRP A 135 -15.29 10.19 -1.97
N THR A 136 -14.77 11.25 -2.59
CA THR A 136 -15.01 12.63 -2.10
C THR A 136 -16.08 13.37 -2.89
N HIS A 137 -16.42 12.90 -4.10
CA HIS A 137 -17.51 13.45 -4.90
C HIS A 137 -18.89 12.85 -4.52
N GLU A 138 -18.89 11.70 -3.86
CA GLU A 138 -20.07 11.04 -3.30
C GLU A 138 -19.66 10.35 -1.99
N LEU A 139 -20.51 10.36 -0.96
CA LEU A 139 -20.19 9.73 0.33
C LEU A 139 -20.29 8.21 0.21
N ARG A 140 -19.33 7.59 -0.46
CA ARG A 140 -19.23 6.15 -0.68
C ARG A 140 -17.92 5.62 -0.12
N LEU A 141 -17.99 4.42 0.46
CA LEU A 141 -16.85 3.64 0.91
C LEU A 141 -16.75 2.37 0.07
N ASP A 142 -15.55 2.08 -0.42
CA ASP A 142 -15.21 0.80 -1.03
C ASP A 142 -14.11 0.12 -0.20
N GLU A 143 -14.16 -1.21 -0.12
CA GLU A 143 -13.16 -2.02 0.57
C GLU A 143 -12.64 -3.12 -0.36
N GLN A 144 -11.32 -3.33 -0.35
CA GLN A 144 -10.65 -4.40 -1.06
C GLN A 144 -9.91 -5.27 -0.04
N PRO A 145 -10.37 -6.50 0.23
CA PRO A 145 -9.76 -7.35 1.25
C PRO A 145 -8.40 -7.88 0.79
N SER A 146 -7.42 -7.84 1.69
CA SER A 146 -6.12 -8.49 1.55
C SER A 146 -6.16 -9.86 2.22
N ILE A 147 -6.74 -10.83 1.51
CA ILE A 147 -6.97 -12.20 2.01
C ILE A 147 -5.64 -12.97 1.93
N PRO A 148 -5.20 -13.62 3.03
CA PRO A 148 -4.02 -14.48 2.99
C PRO A 148 -4.14 -15.56 1.92
N ASP A 149 -3.01 -15.85 1.28
CA ASP A 149 -2.89 -16.87 0.25
C ASP A 149 -1.69 -17.76 0.60
N PRO A 150 -1.91 -19.06 0.93
CA PRO A 150 -0.84 -20.01 1.22
C PRO A 150 0.15 -20.19 0.06
N ASP A 151 -0.32 -20.01 -1.17
CA ASP A 151 0.50 -20.13 -2.38
C ASP A 151 1.20 -18.82 -2.76
N CYS A 152 1.05 -17.76 -1.95
CA CYS A 152 1.68 -16.47 -2.21
C CYS A 152 3.22 -16.61 -2.18
N PRO A 153 3.93 -16.22 -3.25
CA PRO A 153 5.38 -16.34 -3.32
C PRO A 153 6.12 -15.44 -2.32
N THR A 154 5.43 -14.43 -1.75
CA THR A 154 6.02 -13.48 -0.81
C THR A 154 5.78 -13.90 0.64
N CYS A 155 4.53 -14.18 1.04
CA CYS A 155 4.18 -14.44 2.44
C CYS A 155 3.65 -15.85 2.73
N GLY A 156 3.53 -16.74 1.73
CA GLY A 156 3.08 -18.12 1.91
C GLY A 156 3.83 -18.88 3.02
N PRO A 157 5.17 -18.80 3.10
CA PRO A 157 5.94 -19.47 4.16
C PRO A 157 5.66 -18.99 5.59
N LEU A 158 5.04 -17.82 5.77
CA LEU A 158 4.69 -17.26 7.07
C LEU A 158 3.25 -17.61 7.49
N GLN A 159 2.48 -18.24 6.60
CA GLN A 159 1.12 -18.66 6.93
C GLN A 159 1.19 -19.96 7.76
N PRO A 160 0.37 -20.07 8.82
CA PRO A 160 0.26 -21.29 9.62
C PRO A 160 -0.31 -22.48 8.84
#